data_AF-A0A2I0VQR1-F1
#
_entry.id   AF-A0A2I0VQR1-F1
#
_cell.length_a   1.000
_cell.length_b   1.000
_cell.length_c   1.000
_cell.angle_alpha   90.00
_cell.angle_beta   90.00
_cell.angle_gamma   90.00
#
_symmetry.space_group_name_H-M   'P 1'
#
loop_
_entity.id
_entity.type
_entity.pdbx_description
1 polymer ?
#
loop_
_entity_poly.entity_id
_entity_poly.type
_entity_poly.pdbx_seq_one_letter_code
_entity_poly.pdbx_strand_id
1 'polypeptide(L)'
;MLGFQPLPSDVVKAVDPQLEIVNRNLEAYYDAWDRFVNSWIIIKIKDPSYVYQWRLQVLDFVSRYLPAYKAYLPTLYSEGPRNFVKERLLIVDIDKERNPI
;
A
#
# COMPACT_ATOMS: atom_id res chain seq x y z
N MET A 1 -2.74 5.66 -5.06
CA MET A 1 -2.88 5.35 -3.61
C MET A 1 -1.63 5.91 -2.96
N LEU A 2 -1.75 6.73 -1.91
CA LEU A 2 -0.61 7.48 -1.37
C LEU A 2 0.53 6.55 -0.92
N GLY A 3 1.76 6.92 -1.29
CA GLY A 3 2.99 6.23 -0.87
C GLY A 3 3.31 4.94 -1.62
N PHE A 4 2.37 4.32 -2.33
CA PHE A 4 2.66 3.16 -3.16
C PHE A 4 3.34 3.59 -4.46
N GLN A 5 4.35 2.82 -4.86
CA GLN A 5 5.08 3.06 -6.10
C GLN A 5 4.61 2.10 -7.20
N PRO A 6 4.59 2.55 -8.47
CA PRO A 6 4.42 1.67 -9.62
C PRO A 6 5.51 0.59 -9.65
N LEU A 7 5.13 -0.63 -10.04
CA LEU A 7 6.01 -1.79 -10.16
C LEU A 7 6.14 -2.23 -11.62
N PRO A 8 7.09 -3.11 -11.97
CA PRO A 8 7.15 -3.71 -13.30
C PRO A 8 5.83 -4.38 -13.70
N SER A 9 5.42 -4.21 -14.96
CA SER A 9 4.09 -4.64 -15.44
C SER A 9 3.89 -6.16 -15.33
N ASP A 10 4.94 -6.93 -15.57
CA ASP A 10 4.96 -8.39 -15.40
C ASP A 10 4.73 -8.82 -13.94
N VAL A 11 5.30 -8.09 -12.98
CA VAL A 11 5.13 -8.36 -11.54
C VAL A 11 3.68 -8.15 -11.10
N VAL A 12 3.05 -7.03 -11.51
CA VAL A 12 1.65 -6.75 -11.10
C VAL A 12 0.66 -7.66 -11.81
N LYS A 13 0.89 -7.99 -13.08
CA LYS A 13 0.04 -8.92 -13.85
C LYS A 13 0.08 -10.34 -13.32
N ALA A 14 1.22 -10.78 -12.79
CA ALA A 14 1.35 -12.08 -12.14
C ALA A 14 0.49 -12.19 -10.86
N VAL A 15 0.18 -11.06 -10.22
CA VAL A 15 -0.74 -11.02 -9.06
C VAL A 15 -2.19 -10.96 -9.51
N ASP A 16 -2.53 -10.02 -10.39
CA ASP A 16 -3.85 -9.89 -11.03
C ASP A 16 -3.69 -9.03 -12.30
N PRO A 17 -4.08 -9.52 -13.50
CA PRO A 17 -3.98 -8.79 -14.75
C PRO A 17 -4.64 -7.39 -14.73
N GLN A 18 -5.71 -7.21 -13.95
CA GLN A 18 -6.39 -5.92 -13.82
C GLN A 18 -5.54 -4.86 -13.11
N LEU A 19 -4.51 -5.27 -12.38
CA LEU A 19 -3.59 -4.34 -11.71
C LEU A 19 -2.73 -3.56 -12.68
N GLU A 20 -2.59 -3.95 -13.95
CA GLU A 20 -1.86 -3.13 -14.93
C GLU A 20 -2.45 -1.72 -15.05
N ILE A 21 -3.78 -1.61 -15.06
CA ILE A 21 -4.48 -0.32 -15.13
C ILE A 21 -4.24 0.46 -13.84
N VAL A 22 -4.36 -0.20 -12.68
CA VAL A 22 -4.09 0.41 -11.37
C VAL A 22 -2.65 0.92 -11.31
N ASN A 23 -1.69 0.12 -11.76
CA ASN A 23 -0.26 0.43 -11.75
C ASN A 23 0.06 1.64 -12.63
N ARG A 24 -0.52 1.72 -13.84
CA ARG A 24 -0.41 2.90 -14.69
C ARG A 24 -1.00 4.15 -14.03
N ASN A 25 -2.14 4.01 -13.36
CA ASN A 25 -2.78 5.11 -12.66
C ASN A 25 -2.01 5.56 -11.42
N LEU A 26 -1.15 4.71 -10.83
CA LEU A 26 -0.30 5.08 -9.70
C LEU A 26 0.74 6.13 -10.09
N GLU A 27 1.23 6.16 -11.34
CA GLU A 27 2.20 7.17 -11.79
C GLU A 27 1.67 8.61 -11.57
N ALA A 28 0.38 8.83 -11.81
CA ALA A 28 -0.25 10.14 -11.64
C ALA A 28 -0.26 10.64 -10.18
N TYR A 29 -0.10 9.75 -9.19
CA TYR A 29 -0.08 10.14 -7.77
C TYR A 29 1.19 10.91 -7.40
N TYR A 30 2.27 10.78 -8.17
CA TYR A 30 3.49 11.52 -7.92
C TYR A 30 3.28 13.03 -8.05
N ASP A 31 2.75 13.47 -9.20
CA ASP A 31 2.50 14.89 -9.46
C ASP A 31 1.31 15.44 -8.69
N ALA A 32 0.31 14.60 -8.42
CA ALA A 32 -0.86 14.99 -7.65
C ALA A 32 -0.56 15.16 -6.16
N TRP A 33 0.30 14.30 -5.59
CA TRP A 33 0.49 14.21 -4.14
C TRP A 33 1.93 13.99 -3.71
N ASP A 34 2.57 12.88 -4.12
CA ASP A 34 3.79 12.40 -3.44
C ASP A 34 4.94 13.42 -3.46
N ARG A 35 5.07 14.22 -4.52
CA ARG A 35 6.10 15.28 -4.62
C ARG A 35 5.96 16.39 -3.58
N PHE A 36 4.78 16.53 -2.97
CA PHE A 36 4.47 17.53 -1.95
C PHE A 36 4.53 16.96 -0.53
N VAL A 37 4.69 15.65 -0.37
CA VAL A 37 4.71 15.00 0.95
C VAL A 37 6.12 14.99 1.50
N ASN A 38 6.35 15.76 2.57
CA ASN A 38 7.68 15.86 3.19
C ASN A 38 7.93 14.87 4.33
N SER A 39 6.89 14.27 4.91
CA SER A 39 6.99 13.32 6.02
C SER A 39 5.89 12.27 5.89
N TRP A 40 6.18 11.04 6.31
CA TRP A 40 5.28 9.89 6.16
C TRP A 40 5.08 9.18 7.49
N ILE A 41 3.86 8.67 7.68
CA ILE A 41 3.55 7.70 8.74
C ILE A 41 2.99 6.47 8.06
N ILE A 42 3.62 5.31 8.26
CA ILE A 42 3.16 4.01 7.77
C ILE A 42 2.62 3.21 8.95
N ILE A 43 1.34 2.86 8.90
CA ILE A 43 0.75 1.88 9.82
C ILE A 43 0.91 0.51 9.19
N LYS A 44 1.84 -0.27 9.72
CA LYS A 44 2.23 -1.56 9.19
C LYS A 44 1.48 -2.66 9.94
N ILE A 45 0.88 -3.56 9.17
CA ILE A 45 0.12 -4.70 9.69
C ILE A 45 0.80 -5.99 9.26
N LYS A 46 0.82 -6.98 10.15
CA LYS A 46 1.46 -8.28 9.88
C LYS A 46 0.75 -9.06 8.78
N ASP A 47 -0.59 -9.01 8.76
CA ASP A 47 -1.41 -9.70 7.76
C ASP A 47 -2.50 -8.76 7.23
N PRO A 48 -2.49 -8.44 5.91
CA PRO A 48 -3.54 -7.66 5.27
C PRO A 48 -4.96 -8.24 5.40
N SER A 49 -5.09 -9.53 5.71
CA SER A 49 -6.39 -10.17 5.93
C SER A 49 -7.15 -9.61 7.14
N TYR A 50 -6.47 -8.94 8.09
CA TYR A 50 -7.12 -8.29 9.24
C TYR A 50 -8.15 -7.23 8.81
N VAL A 51 -8.00 -6.67 7.61
CA VAL A 51 -8.95 -5.71 7.03
C VAL A 51 -10.36 -6.29 6.92
N TYR A 52 -10.51 -7.60 6.70
CA TYR A 52 -11.84 -8.25 6.67
C TYR A 52 -12.58 -8.16 8.01
N GLN A 53 -11.85 -8.20 9.12
CA GLN A 53 -12.44 -8.08 10.45
C GLN A 53 -12.68 -6.61 10.82
N TRP A 54 -11.82 -5.72 10.35
CA TRP A 54 -11.90 -4.30 10.65
C TRP A 54 -12.96 -3.54 9.87
N ARG A 55 -13.32 -4.03 8.68
CA ARG A 55 -14.27 -3.36 7.81
C ARG A 55 -15.61 -4.10 7.85
N LEU A 56 -16.65 -3.41 8.33
CA LEU A 56 -18.04 -3.91 8.37
C LEU A 56 -18.70 -4.07 6.97
N GLN A 57 -17.97 -3.86 5.88
CA GLN A 57 -18.51 -3.98 4.53
C GLN A 57 -18.54 -5.44 4.07
N VAL A 58 -19.33 -5.71 3.03
CA VAL A 58 -19.43 -7.04 2.42
C VAL A 58 -18.04 -7.54 2.01
N LEU A 59 -17.76 -8.81 2.29
CA LEU A 59 -16.48 -9.47 2.02
C LEU A 59 -15.99 -9.22 0.58
N ASP A 60 -16.90 -9.27 -0.39
CA ASP A 60 -16.65 -8.99 -1.80
C ASP A 60 -16.00 -7.61 -2.06
N PHE A 61 -16.44 -6.58 -1.34
CA PHE A 61 -15.87 -5.24 -1.46
C PHE A 61 -14.41 -5.20 -0.99
N VAL A 62 -14.12 -5.82 0.16
CA VAL A 62 -12.77 -5.84 0.74
C VAL A 62 -11.82 -6.67 -0.14
N SER A 63 -12.31 -7.78 -0.69
CA SER A 63 -11.53 -8.67 -1.57
C SER A 63 -10.93 -7.94 -2.77
N ARG A 64 -11.61 -6.92 -3.31
CA ARG A 64 -11.10 -6.11 -4.44
C ARG A 64 -9.79 -5.37 -4.15
N TYR A 65 -9.44 -5.15 -2.88
CA TYR A 65 -8.23 -4.44 -2.49
C TYR A 65 -7.05 -5.37 -2.21
N LEU A 66 -7.30 -6.64 -1.88
CA LEU A 66 -6.23 -7.58 -1.54
C LEU A 66 -5.19 -7.80 -2.65
N PRO A 67 -5.55 -7.89 -3.95
CA PRO A 67 -4.55 -8.01 -5.01
C PRO A 67 -3.55 -6.85 -5.00
N ALA A 68 -4.04 -5.62 -4.79
CA ALA A 68 -3.17 -4.45 -4.67
C ALA A 68 -2.25 -4.56 -3.45
N TYR A 69 -2.78 -4.96 -2.28
CA TYR A 69 -1.93 -5.16 -1.10
C TYR A 69 -0.86 -6.22 -1.32
N LYS A 70 -1.20 -7.34 -1.96
CA LYS A 70 -0.25 -8.41 -2.29
C LYS A 70 0.85 -7.92 -3.25
N ALA A 71 0.51 -7.06 -4.20
CA ALA A 71 1.47 -6.52 -5.16
C ALA A 71 2.37 -5.44 -4.53
N TYR A 72 1.80 -4.45 -3.85
CA TYR A 72 2.51 -3.22 -3.52
C TYR A 72 3.00 -3.10 -2.07
N LEU A 73 2.41 -3.81 -1.09
CA LEU A 73 2.88 -3.73 0.31
C LEU A 73 4.30 -4.23 0.52
N PRO A 74 4.79 -5.31 -0.15
CA PRO A 74 6.15 -5.78 0.05
C PRO A 74 7.17 -4.66 -0.19
N THR A 75 7.09 -3.99 -1.35
CA THR A 75 7.97 -2.86 -1.69
C THR A 75 7.77 -1.67 -0.75
N LEU A 76 6.53 -1.31 -0.40
CA LEU A 76 6.28 -0.22 0.54
C LEU A 76 6.95 -0.48 1.91
N TYR A 77 6.88 -1.71 2.41
CA TYR A 77 7.45 -2.05 3.72
C TYR A 77 8.96 -2.26 3.71
N SER A 78 9.56 -2.65 2.58
CA SER A 78 11.00 -2.83 2.45
C SER A 78 11.75 -1.57 2.03
N GLU A 79 11.17 -0.81 1.09
CA GLU A 79 11.82 0.33 0.44
C GLU A 79 11.21 1.67 0.82
N GLY A 80 9.97 1.71 1.33
CA GLY A 80 9.30 2.94 1.71
C GLY A 80 8.59 3.68 0.56
N PRO A 81 7.96 4.84 0.85
CA PRO A 81 7.24 5.63 -0.12
C PRO A 81 8.14 6.25 -1.20
N ARG A 82 7.58 6.67 -2.33
CA ARG A 82 8.38 7.33 -3.39
C ARG A 82 9.08 8.58 -2.85
N ASN A 83 10.39 8.68 -3.06
CA ASN A 83 11.22 9.85 -2.73
C ASN A 83 11.11 10.33 -1.27
N PHE A 84 10.80 9.45 -0.32
CA PHE A 84 10.73 9.81 1.09
C PHE A 84 12.11 10.13 1.69
N VAL A 85 12.10 10.92 2.77
CA VAL A 85 13.28 11.19 3.60
C VAL A 85 13.26 10.26 4.80
N LYS A 86 14.31 9.46 5.00
CA LYS A 86 14.35 8.40 6.03
C LYS A 86 14.12 8.93 7.44
N GLU A 87 14.70 10.08 7.76
CA GLU A 87 14.57 10.76 9.07
C GLU A 87 13.16 11.31 9.33
N ARG A 88 12.30 11.33 8.30
CA ARG A 88 10.92 11.83 8.34
C ARG A 88 9.89 10.73 8.07
N LEU A 89 10.31 9.47 8.18
CA LEU A 89 9.43 8.31 8.12
C LEU A 89 9.25 7.73 9.52
N LEU A 90 8.00 7.68 9.96
CA LEU A 90 7.59 6.91 11.13
C LEU A 90 6.89 5.63 10.65
N ILE A 91 7.34 4.48 11.14
CA ILE A 91 6.65 3.21 10.95
C ILE A 91 6.10 2.78 12.31
N VAL A 92 4.83 2.44 12.35
CA VAL A 92 4.17 1.87 13.53
C VAL A 92 3.64 0.50 13.13
N ASP A 93 4.29 -0.55 13.63
CA ASP A 93 3.77 -1.91 13.52
C ASP A 93 2.59 -2.07 14.50
N ILE A 94 1.48 -2.66 14.05
CA ILE A 94 0.31 -2.93 14.88
C ILE A 94 -0.14 -4.39 14.79
N ASP A 95 -0.71 -4.89 15.88
CA ASP A 95 -1.40 -6.18 15.93
C ASP A 95 -2.81 -6.13 15.32
N LYS A 96 -3.53 -7.26 15.36
CA LYS A 96 -4.90 -7.36 14.85
C LYS A 96 -5.92 -6.55 15.68
N GLU A 97 -5.61 -6.27 16.95
CA GLU A 97 -6.38 -5.41 17.84
C GLU A 97 -6.07 -3.91 17.66
N ARG A 98 -5.10 -3.58 16.77
CA ARG A 98 -4.60 -2.23 16.48
C ARG A 98 -3.76 -1.62 17.59
N ASN A 99 -3.16 -2.46 18.44
CA ASN A 99 -2.16 -2.01 19.41
C ASN A 99 -0.79 -1.93 18.73
N PRO A 100 0.03 -0.89 19.01
CA PRO A 100 1.42 -0.84 18.59
C PRO A 100 2.24 -2.00 19.18
N ILE A 101 3.15 -2.59 18.38
CA ILE A 101 4.04 -3.69 18.77
C ILE A 101 5.50 -3.42 18.44
#